data_AF-A0A2M7RTH4-F1
#
_entry.id   AF-A0A2M7RTH4-F1
#
_cell.length_a   1.000
_cell.length_b   1.000
_cell.length_c   1.000
_cell.angle_alpha   90.00
_cell.angle_beta   90.00
_cell.angle_gamma   90.00
#
_symmetry.space_group_name_H-M   'P 1'
#
loop_
_entity.id
_entity.type
_entity.pdbx_description
1 polymer ?
#
loop_
_entity_poly.entity_id
_entity_poly.type
_entity_poly.pdbx_seq_one_letter_code
_entity_poly.pdbx_strand_id
1 'polypeptide(L)'
;MDIKKVFILGVSLINMLFLAAQDSLPLNYFRSPLDIPLYLSGNFGELRSNHFHSGLDIKTQGVEGQKVYAVADGFVSRIRNSPYGYGNAIYIDHPNGYTSVYAHLQKYEGKIAEEIKKYQYKNKTW
;
A
#
# COMPACT_ATOMS: atom_id res chain seq x y z
N MET A 1 49.10 14.44 11.50
CA MET A 1 47.85 13.73 11.11
C MET A 1 47.58 14.04 9.65
N ASP A 2 47.43 13.04 8.79
CA ASP A 2 47.29 13.22 7.33
C ASP A 2 45.99 13.95 6.99
N ILE A 3 46.07 15.04 6.21
CA ILE A 3 44.93 15.85 5.75
C ILE A 3 43.87 14.99 5.05
N LYS A 4 44.29 13.94 4.34
CA LYS A 4 43.35 13.00 3.69
C LYS A 4 42.51 12.25 4.71
N LYS A 5 43.08 11.89 5.86
CA LYS A 5 42.35 11.19 6.93
C LYS A 5 41.36 12.11 7.63
N VAL A 6 41.70 13.39 7.80
CA VAL A 6 40.78 14.40 8.36
C VAL A 6 39.60 14.66 7.43
N PHE A 7 39.86 14.73 6.13
CA PHE A 7 38.80 14.93 5.13
C PHE A 7 37.87 13.72 5.04
N ILE A 8 38.42 12.49 5.04
CA ILE A 8 37.63 11.24 5.06
C ILE A 8 36.80 11.13 6.34
N LEU A 9 37.37 11.44 7.52
CA LEU A 9 36.62 11.44 8.77
C LEU A 9 35.48 12.47 8.74
N GLY A 10 35.75 13.69 8.24
CA GLY A 10 34.76 14.76 8.14
C GLY A 10 33.59 14.40 7.23
N VAL A 11 33.87 13.79 6.06
CA VAL A 11 32.82 13.31 5.14
C VAL A 11 32.00 12.17 5.77
N SER A 12 32.63 11.21 6.46
CA SER A 12 31.91 10.15 7.17
C SER A 12 31.03 10.68 8.30
N LEU A 13 31.50 11.68 9.07
CA LEU A 13 30.73 12.32 10.14
C LEU A 13 29.51 13.09 9.61
N ILE A 14 29.65 13.77 8.47
CA ILE A 14 28.53 14.48 7.82
C ILE A 14 27.46 13.47 7.34
N ASN A 15 27.87 12.31 6.80
CA ASN A 15 26.91 11.27 6.39
C ASN A 15 26.16 10.65 7.59
N MET A 16 26.77 10.57 8.78
CA MET A 16 26.07 10.13 9.99
C MET A 16 24.98 11.09 10.48
N LEU A 17 25.06 12.38 10.16
CA LEU A 17 24.03 13.36 10.54
C LEU A 17 22.75 13.22 9.70
N PHE A 18 22.80 12.55 8.55
CA PHE A 18 21.65 12.26 7.68
C PHE A 18 21.04 10.87 7.89
N LEU A 19 21.49 10.12 8.91
CA LEU A 19 20.99 8.77 9.22
C LEU A 19 19.71 8.75 10.09
N ALA A 20 19.08 9.91 10.33
CA ALA A 20 17.73 9.98 10.88
C ALA A 20 16.69 9.66 9.77
N ALA A 21 16.69 8.43 9.29
CA ALA A 21 15.95 8.05 8.07
C ALA A 21 14.48 7.67 8.29
N GLN A 22 14.01 7.56 9.55
CA GLN A 22 12.61 7.27 9.82
C GLN A 22 12.16 8.01 11.08
N ASP A 23 11.34 9.05 10.91
CA ASP A 23 10.52 9.55 12.00
C ASP A 23 9.65 8.41 12.51
N SER A 24 9.48 8.30 13.84
CA SER A 24 8.56 7.32 14.40
C SER A 24 7.15 7.63 13.91
N LEU A 25 6.51 6.63 13.29
CA LEU A 25 5.15 6.78 12.85
C LEU A 25 4.21 7.04 14.04
N PRO A 26 3.30 8.02 13.94
CA PRO A 26 2.23 8.16 14.92
C PRO A 26 1.47 6.84 15.04
N LEU A 27 1.16 6.44 16.27
CA LEU A 27 0.49 5.16 16.56
C LEU A 27 -0.86 5.02 15.82
N ASN A 28 -1.46 6.15 15.44
CA ASN A 28 -2.75 6.29 14.78
C ASN A 28 -2.63 6.81 13.33
N TYR A 29 -1.45 6.70 12.69
CA TYR A 29 -1.28 7.13 11.31
C TYR A 29 -2.23 6.39 10.35
N PHE A 30 -2.43 5.08 10.60
CA PHE A 30 -3.33 4.25 9.80
C PHE A 30 -4.69 4.06 10.49
N ARG A 31 -5.76 4.35 9.76
CA ARG A 31 -7.13 4.00 10.16
C ARG A 31 -7.51 2.58 9.73
N SER A 32 -8.59 2.06 10.30
CA SER A 32 -9.22 0.82 9.83
C SER A 32 -9.66 0.94 8.37
N PRO A 33 -9.41 -0.05 7.49
CA PRO A 33 -9.82 0.01 6.09
C PRO A 33 -11.35 -0.17 5.89
N LEU A 34 -12.07 -0.61 6.93
CA LEU A 34 -13.53 -0.79 6.94
C LEU A 34 -14.16 -0.11 8.16
N ASP A 35 -15.42 0.28 8.05
CA ASP A 35 -16.21 0.86 9.16
C ASP A 35 -17.00 -0.21 9.95
N ILE A 36 -16.50 -1.44 9.97
CA ILE A 36 -17.09 -2.59 10.69
C ILE A 36 -16.02 -3.23 11.59
N PRO A 37 -16.42 -4.01 12.62
CA PRO A 37 -15.48 -4.82 13.39
C PRO A 37 -14.64 -5.74 12.49
N LEU A 38 -13.32 -5.68 12.64
CA LEU A 38 -12.39 -6.45 11.82
C LEU A 38 -12.22 -7.85 12.41
N TYR A 39 -12.74 -8.86 11.70
CA TYR A 39 -12.44 -10.25 11.95
C TYR A 39 -11.60 -10.80 10.79
N LEU A 40 -10.51 -11.48 11.11
CA LEU A 40 -9.64 -12.06 10.10
C LEU A 40 -10.17 -13.43 9.65
N SER A 41 -10.14 -13.68 8.35
CA SER A 41 -10.27 -15.01 7.74
C SER A 41 -8.93 -15.58 7.27
N GLY A 42 -7.88 -14.77 7.23
CA GLY A 42 -6.55 -15.15 6.78
C GLY A 42 -5.50 -14.17 7.29
N ASN A 43 -4.34 -14.69 7.70
CA ASN A 43 -3.28 -13.93 8.36
C ASN A 43 -2.11 -13.63 7.42
N PHE A 44 -1.32 -12.62 7.76
CA PHE A 44 -0.06 -12.34 7.09
C PHE A 44 0.94 -13.46 7.37
N GLY A 45 1.64 -13.92 6.34
CA GLY A 45 2.63 -15.00 6.41
C GLY A 45 2.02 -16.40 6.49
N GLU A 46 0.70 -16.55 6.40
CA GLU A 46 0.04 -17.85 6.38
C GLU A 46 0.49 -18.68 5.17
N LEU A 47 0.86 -19.95 5.37
CA LEU A 47 1.27 -20.84 4.28
C LEU A 47 0.03 -21.30 3.49
N ARG A 48 -0.03 -20.92 2.22
CA ARG A 48 -1.02 -21.41 1.24
C ARG A 48 -0.35 -22.43 0.33
N SER A 49 -1.16 -23.20 -0.42
CA SER A 49 -0.69 -24.33 -1.23
C SER A 49 0.44 -24.00 -2.22
N ASN A 50 0.54 -22.74 -2.66
CA ASN A 50 1.50 -22.30 -3.67
C ASN A 50 2.31 -21.05 -3.29
N HIS A 51 2.11 -20.45 -2.11
CA HIS A 51 2.86 -19.26 -1.66
C HIS A 51 2.58 -18.92 -0.18
N PHE A 52 3.34 -17.98 0.39
CA PHE A 52 2.98 -17.31 1.63
C PHE A 52 1.98 -16.18 1.37
N HIS A 53 0.95 -16.10 2.20
CA HIS A 53 -0.05 -15.04 2.13
C HIS A 53 0.57 -13.70 2.52
N SER A 54 0.59 -12.74 1.60
CA SER A 54 1.27 -11.45 1.79
C SER A 54 0.36 -10.32 2.29
N GLY A 55 -0.83 -10.66 2.79
CA GLY A 55 -1.83 -9.70 3.26
C GLY A 55 -2.63 -10.21 4.45
N LEU A 56 -3.69 -9.48 4.78
CA LEU A 56 -4.70 -9.86 5.76
C LEU A 56 -6.04 -9.99 5.04
N ASP A 57 -6.71 -11.14 5.21
CA ASP A 57 -8.06 -11.34 4.69
C ASP A 57 -9.05 -10.91 5.77
N ILE A 58 -9.83 -9.87 5.50
CA ILE A 58 -10.80 -9.31 6.45
C ILE A 58 -12.20 -9.75 6.06
N LYS A 59 -12.94 -10.34 7.01
CA LYS A 59 -14.34 -10.73 6.81
C LYS A 59 -15.22 -9.51 6.64
N THR A 60 -16.15 -9.58 5.69
CA THR A 60 -17.07 -8.50 5.34
C THR A 60 -18.46 -8.64 5.99
N GLN A 61 -18.56 -9.43 7.07
CA GLN A 61 -19.83 -9.79 7.73
C GLN A 61 -20.82 -10.54 6.80
N GLY A 62 -20.30 -11.29 5.83
CA GLY A 62 -21.12 -12.13 4.95
C GLY A 62 -21.80 -11.38 3.80
N VAL A 63 -21.43 -10.12 3.56
CA VAL A 63 -21.93 -9.32 2.43
C VAL A 63 -20.78 -8.87 1.53
N GLU A 64 -21.06 -8.67 0.24
CA GLU A 64 -20.14 -8.02 -0.69
C GLU A 64 -20.40 -6.51 -0.77
N GLY A 65 -19.49 -5.78 -1.41
CA GLY A 65 -19.70 -4.35 -1.69
C GLY A 65 -19.55 -3.43 -0.48
N GLN A 66 -18.94 -3.91 0.61
CA GLN A 66 -18.56 -3.05 1.73
C GLN A 66 -17.67 -1.90 1.25
N LYS A 67 -17.88 -0.71 1.82
CA LYS A 67 -17.02 0.43 1.53
C LYS A 67 -15.62 0.15 2.07
N VAL A 68 -14.65 0.17 1.17
CA VAL A 68 -13.23 0.10 1.49
C VAL A 68 -12.65 1.50 1.41
N TYR A 69 -11.90 1.86 2.43
CA TYR A 69 -11.32 3.18 2.56
C TYR A 69 -9.81 3.09 2.64
N ALA A 70 -9.13 4.12 2.16
CA ALA A 70 -7.70 4.24 2.35
C ALA A 70 -7.35 4.28 3.84
N VAL A 71 -6.32 3.53 4.24
CA VAL A 71 -5.82 3.51 5.62
C VAL A 71 -5.10 4.80 5.98
N ALA A 72 -4.63 5.57 5.02
CA ALA A 72 -4.04 6.89 5.20
C ALA A 72 -4.04 7.67 3.88
N ASP A 73 -3.73 8.96 3.94
CA ASP A 73 -3.53 9.80 2.75
C ASP A 73 -2.35 9.32 1.92
N GLY A 74 -2.44 9.46 0.60
CA GLY A 74 -1.38 9.04 -0.31
C GLY A 74 -1.71 9.23 -1.78
N PHE A 75 -0.82 8.71 -2.62
CA PHE A 75 -0.92 8.74 -4.07
C PHE A 75 -1.30 7.36 -4.60
N VAL A 76 -2.34 7.28 -5.44
CA VAL A 76 -2.70 6.03 -6.13
C VAL A 76 -1.61 5.72 -7.17
N SER A 77 -0.65 4.88 -6.79
CA SER A 77 0.54 4.57 -7.57
C SER A 77 0.27 3.51 -8.64
N ARG A 78 -0.71 2.64 -8.41
CA ARG A 78 -1.09 1.59 -9.35
C ARG A 78 -2.54 1.18 -9.18
N ILE A 79 -3.19 0.94 -10.32
CA ILE A 79 -4.48 0.25 -10.41
C ILE A 79 -4.27 -1.04 -11.20
N ARG A 80 -4.85 -2.14 -10.74
CA ARG A 80 -4.80 -3.43 -11.41
C ARG A 80 -6.21 -3.96 -11.63
N ASN A 81 -6.63 -4.09 -12.88
CA ASN A 81 -7.84 -4.81 -13.28
C ASN A 81 -7.42 -6.14 -13.92
N SER A 82 -7.74 -7.27 -13.29
CA SER A 82 -7.25 -8.59 -13.68
C SER A 82 -8.24 -9.67 -13.24
N PRO A 83 -8.50 -10.72 -14.03
CA PRO A 83 -9.30 -11.86 -13.58
C PRO A 83 -8.51 -12.81 -12.65
N TYR A 84 -7.20 -12.62 -12.51
CA TYR A 84 -6.31 -13.46 -11.71
C TYR A 84 -5.61 -12.67 -10.60
N GLY A 85 -5.06 -13.39 -9.61
CA GLY A 85 -4.33 -12.80 -8.48
C GLY A 85 -5.24 -11.92 -7.63
N TYR A 86 -4.80 -10.69 -7.34
CA TYR A 86 -5.56 -9.73 -6.54
C TYR A 86 -6.85 -9.20 -7.16
N GLY A 87 -7.20 -9.59 -8.39
CA GLY A 87 -8.43 -9.12 -9.01
C GLY A 87 -8.35 -7.63 -9.34
N ASN A 88 -9.42 -6.91 -8.99
CA ASN A 88 -9.42 -5.45 -8.91
C ASN A 88 -8.65 -5.00 -7.67
N ALA A 89 -7.57 -4.26 -7.89
CA ALA A 89 -6.74 -3.77 -6.80
C ALA A 89 -6.26 -2.33 -6.99
N ILE A 90 -6.12 -1.63 -5.87
CA ILE A 90 -5.57 -0.28 -5.77
C ILE A 90 -4.34 -0.33 -4.87
N TYR A 91 -3.25 0.29 -5.32
CA TYR A 91 -2.04 0.52 -4.55
C TYR A 91 -1.96 2.01 -4.23
N ILE A 92 -1.68 2.34 -2.97
CA ILE A 92 -1.52 3.72 -2.51
C ILE A 92 -0.16 3.84 -1.84
N ASP A 93 0.70 4.68 -2.41
CA ASP A 93 1.98 5.04 -1.81
C ASP A 93 1.76 6.21 -0.85
N HIS A 94 2.22 6.04 0.38
CA HIS A 94 2.05 7.01 1.46
C HIS A 94 3.34 7.84 1.64
N PRO A 95 3.24 9.12 2.07
CA PRO A 95 4.41 9.99 2.29
C PRO A 95 5.44 9.42 3.27
N ASN A 96 5.02 8.49 4.14
CA ASN A 96 5.88 7.82 5.11
C ASN A 96 6.69 6.63 4.55
N GLY A 97 6.63 6.37 3.24
CA GLY A 97 7.36 5.30 2.57
C GLY A 97 6.67 3.94 2.57
N TYR A 98 5.47 3.81 3.16
CA TYR A 98 4.67 2.59 3.09
C TYR A 98 3.76 2.59 1.86
N THR A 99 3.44 1.40 1.36
CA THR A 99 2.39 1.19 0.35
C THR A 99 1.29 0.34 0.94
N SER A 100 0.04 0.80 0.85
CA SER A 100 -1.14 -0.03 1.13
C SER A 100 -1.72 -0.61 -0.16
N VAL A 101 -2.25 -1.84 -0.07
CA VAL A 101 -2.84 -2.54 -1.22
C VAL A 101 -4.22 -3.04 -0.83
N TYR A 102 -5.21 -2.69 -1.63
CA TYR A 102 -6.61 -3.12 -1.46
C TYR A 102 -6.94 -4.05 -2.61
N ALA A 103 -7.07 -5.35 -2.32
CA ALA A 103 -7.31 -6.40 -3.31
C ALA A 103 -8.77 -6.86 -3.29
N HIS A 104 -9.16 -7.59 -4.34
CA HIS A 104 -10.46 -8.25 -4.47
C HIS A 104 -11.66 -7.30 -4.37
N LEU A 105 -11.50 -6.05 -4.84
CA LEU A 105 -12.57 -5.07 -4.83
C LEU A 105 -13.68 -5.47 -5.80
N GLN A 106 -14.94 -5.37 -5.37
CA GLN A 106 -16.08 -5.66 -6.25
C GLN A 106 -16.13 -4.70 -7.45
N LYS A 107 -15.88 -3.41 -7.20
CA LYS A 107 -15.83 -2.34 -8.21
C LYS A 107 -14.98 -1.17 -7.75
N TYR A 108 -14.56 -0.35 -8.70
CA TYR A 108 -14.01 0.98 -8.44
C TYR A 108 -15.15 1.99 -8.35
N GLU A 109 -14.94 3.09 -7.63
CA GLU A 109 -15.93 4.15 -7.45
C GLU A 109 -15.31 5.53 -7.69
N GLY A 110 -16.19 6.50 -7.98
CA GLY A 110 -15.85 7.91 -8.16
C GLY A 110 -14.77 8.17 -9.21
N LYS A 111 -13.86 9.11 -8.92
CA LYS A 111 -12.81 9.56 -9.84
C LYS A 111 -11.92 8.41 -10.35
N ILE A 112 -11.68 7.39 -9.51
CA ILE A 112 -10.87 6.23 -9.92
C ILE A 112 -11.59 5.46 -11.03
N ALA A 113 -12.88 5.17 -10.87
CA ALA A 113 -13.66 4.50 -11.90
C ALA A 113 -13.72 5.30 -13.21
N GLU A 114 -13.86 6.63 -13.11
CA GLU A 114 -13.86 7.51 -14.27
C GLU A 114 -12.54 7.48 -15.04
N GLU A 115 -11.41 7.57 -14.34
CA GLU A 115 -10.08 7.53 -14.98
C GLU A 115 -9.78 6.15 -15.59
N ILE A 116 -10.19 5.06 -14.93
CA ILE A 116 -10.09 3.71 -15.50
C ILE A 116 -10.91 3.61 -16.79
N LYS A 117 -12.16 4.07 -16.77
CA LYS A 117 -13.02 4.06 -17.95
C LYS A 117 -12.39 4.86 -19.08
N LYS A 118 -11.93 6.10 -18.83
CA LYS A 118 -11.23 6.91 -19.84
C LYS A 118 -10.02 6.18 -20.42
N TYR A 119 -9.20 5.56 -19.57
CA TYR A 119 -8.05 4.77 -20.00
C TYR A 119 -8.46 3.58 -20.89
N GLN A 120 -9.47 2.81 -20.47
CA GLN A 120 -9.98 1.66 -21.20
C GLN A 120 -10.50 2.05 -22.60
N TYR A 121 -11.30 3.11 -22.69
CA TYR A 121 -11.80 3.62 -23.97
C TYR A 121 -10.66 4.11 -24.89
N LYS A 122 -9.70 4.85 -24.33
CA LYS A 122 -8.53 5.35 -25.09
C LYS A 122 -7.71 4.20 -25.67
N ASN A 123 -7.53 3.12 -24.91
CA ASN A 123 -6.67 2.00 -25.29
C ASN A 123 -7.44 0.81 -25.90
N LYS A 124 -8.78 0.87 -25.98
CA LYS A 124 -9.65 -0.23 -26.45
C LYS A 124 -9.44 -1.54 -25.68
N THR A 125 -9.21 -1.42 -24.38
CA THR A 125 -9.05 -2.54 -23.44
C THR A 125 -10.30 -2.59 -22.58
N TRP A 126 -11.15 -3.59 -22.75
CA TRP A 126 -12.47 -3.70 -22.10
C TRP A 126 -12.40 -4.52 -20.82
#